data_AF-A0A7Y8IH83-F1
#
_entry.id   AF-A0A7Y8IH83-F1
#
_cell.length_a   1.000
_cell.length_b   1.000
_cell.length_c   1.000
_cell.angle_alpha   90.00
_cell.angle_beta   90.00
_cell.angle_gamma   90.00
#
_symmetry.space_group_name_H-M   'P 1'
#
loop_
_entity.id
_entity.type
_entity.pdbx_description
1 polymer ?
#
loop_
_entity_poly.entity_id
_entity_poly.type
_entity_poly.pdbx_seq_one_letter_code
_entity_poly.pdbx_strand_id
1 'polypeptide(L)'
;MRWFVLIPLMILLTSTLQAHTFYKWVDEKGTVNYTDDYNSIPPAYRDQVEIEWVHEEGPTPPIQKMTPQKREETKTDIYGLGETYWRGKVRPWKEFLKTAETNYERAHQKFMGKAMEFSKKRFGSWSRTQYKMNIIELDKLKQEMIKYADQIAEAKEALEKISKEAREAKANPEWLE
;
A
#
# COMPACT_ATOMS: atom_id res chain seq x y z
N MET A 1 -44.79 39.54 -25.52
CA MET A 1 -43.99 40.36 -24.58
C MET A 1 -43.44 39.48 -23.46
N ARG A 2 -42.37 38.71 -23.72
CA ARG A 2 -41.67 37.88 -22.71
C ARG A 2 -40.19 37.69 -23.09
N TRP A 3 -39.53 38.74 -23.59
CA TRP A 3 -38.13 38.65 -24.03
C TRP A 3 -37.20 39.71 -23.40
N PHE A 4 -37.68 40.42 -22.38
CA PHE A 4 -36.92 41.53 -21.75
C PHE A 4 -36.30 41.19 -20.38
N VAL A 5 -36.24 39.91 -19.97
CA VAL A 5 -35.72 39.52 -18.63
C VAL A 5 -34.35 38.82 -18.69
N LEU A 6 -33.78 38.56 -19.87
CA LEU A 6 -32.56 37.74 -20.01
C LEU A 6 -31.23 38.51 -20.16
N ILE A 7 -31.21 39.84 -20.04
CA ILE A 7 -30.00 40.64 -20.31
C ILE A 7 -29.13 40.98 -19.07
N PRO A 8 -29.65 41.21 -17.84
CA PRO A 8 -28.78 41.63 -16.74
C PRO A 8 -27.99 40.49 -16.07
N LEU A 9 -28.29 39.21 -16.36
CA LEU A 9 -27.60 38.07 -15.76
C LEU A 9 -26.26 37.72 -16.46
N MET A 10 -26.02 38.23 -17.67
CA MET A 10 -24.83 37.87 -18.45
C MET A 10 -23.60 38.75 -18.15
N ILE A 11 -23.76 39.85 -17.42
CA ILE A 11 -22.68 40.83 -17.17
C ILE A 11 -21.87 40.51 -15.89
N LEU A 12 -22.31 39.54 -15.07
CA LEU A 12 -21.61 39.16 -13.82
C LEU A 12 -20.50 38.11 -13.98
N LEU A 13 -20.17 37.69 -15.21
CA LEU A 13 -19.20 36.61 -15.48
C LEU A 13 -17.87 37.05 -16.12
N THR A 14 -17.53 38.34 -16.09
CA THR A 14 -16.22 38.81 -16.55
C THR A 14 -15.31 39.14 -15.37
N SER A 15 -15.01 38.15 -14.53
CA SER A 15 -13.87 38.23 -13.64
C SER A 15 -12.61 38.13 -14.49
N THR A 16 -11.88 39.25 -14.60
CA THR A 16 -10.60 39.35 -15.30
C THR A 16 -9.62 38.35 -14.69
N LEU A 17 -9.24 37.33 -15.47
CA LEU A 17 -8.08 36.48 -15.20
C LEU A 17 -6.85 37.39 -15.21
N GLN A 18 -6.40 37.81 -14.03
CA GLN A 18 -5.10 38.44 -13.89
C GLN A 18 -4.07 37.32 -14.04
N ALA A 19 -3.44 37.26 -15.21
CA ALA A 19 -2.27 36.43 -15.42
C ALA A 19 -1.15 36.99 -14.54
N HIS A 20 -0.87 36.31 -13.43
CA HIS A 20 0.24 36.66 -12.55
C HIS A 20 1.49 36.00 -13.10
N THR A 21 2.49 36.82 -13.43
CA THR A 21 3.80 36.33 -13.89
C THR A 21 4.64 36.02 -12.67
N PHE A 22 5.10 34.79 -12.52
CA PHE A 22 6.06 34.43 -11.50
C PHE A 22 7.44 34.22 -12.13
N TYR A 23 8.45 34.78 -11.47
CA TYR A 23 9.85 34.67 -11.83
C TYR A 23 10.56 33.78 -10.83
N LYS A 24 11.32 32.82 -11.33
CA LYS A 24 12.10 31.88 -10.52
C LYS A 24 13.57 31.96 -10.91
N TRP A 25 14.46 32.03 -9.92
CA TRP A 25 15.91 31.99 -10.12
C TRP A 25 16.61 31.25 -8.98
N VAL A 26 17.85 30.81 -9.24
CA VAL A 26 18.71 30.14 -8.26
C VAL A 26 19.88 31.06 -7.92
N ASP A 27 20.14 31.27 -6.64
CA ASP A 27 21.28 32.09 -6.18
C ASP A 27 22.60 31.31 -6.16
N GLU A 28 23.72 32.01 -5.93
CA GLU A 28 25.06 31.41 -5.79
C GLU A 28 25.17 30.33 -4.69
N LYS A 29 24.25 30.32 -3.71
CA LYS A 29 24.20 29.32 -2.64
C LYS A 29 23.34 28.11 -3.01
N GLY A 30 22.73 28.10 -4.20
CA GLY A 30 21.81 27.06 -4.66
C GLY A 30 20.39 27.20 -4.12
N THR A 31 20.03 28.35 -3.54
CA THR A 31 18.69 28.62 -3.01
C THR A 31 17.76 29.05 -4.14
N VAL A 32 16.61 28.39 -4.27
CA VAL A 32 15.57 28.75 -5.23
C VAL A 32 14.73 29.90 -4.66
N ASN A 33 14.64 31.00 -5.39
CA ASN A 33 13.87 32.18 -5.02
C ASN A 33 12.72 32.41 -6.03
N TYR A 34 11.63 32.98 -5.55
CA TYR A 34 10.43 33.30 -6.34
C TYR A 34 10.02 34.76 -6.12
N THR A 35 9.63 35.45 -7.18
CA THR A 35 9.08 36.81 -7.10
C THR A 35 8.08 37.05 -8.21
N ASP A 36 7.15 37.96 -8.01
CA ASP A 36 6.22 38.46 -9.03
C ASP A 36 6.66 39.78 -9.67
N ASP A 37 7.70 40.43 -9.13
CA ASP A 37 8.30 41.65 -9.69
C ASP A 37 9.70 41.38 -10.26
N TYR A 38 9.87 41.49 -11.57
CA TYR A 38 11.16 41.34 -12.25
C TYR A 38 12.24 42.27 -11.72
N ASN A 39 11.90 43.47 -11.24
CA ASN A 39 12.88 44.43 -10.75
C ASN A 39 13.49 44.03 -9.42
N SER A 40 12.81 43.18 -8.66
CA SER A 40 13.31 42.62 -7.40
C SER A 40 14.41 41.56 -7.62
N ILE A 41 14.59 41.08 -8.86
CA ILE A 41 15.63 40.11 -9.22
C ILE A 41 16.98 40.83 -9.33
N PRO A 42 18.02 40.38 -8.60
CA PRO A 42 19.33 40.99 -8.70
C PRO A 42 19.88 40.88 -10.13
N PRO A 43 20.56 41.92 -10.66
CA PRO A 43 20.99 41.96 -12.07
C PRO A 43 21.78 40.73 -12.52
N ALA A 44 22.61 40.16 -11.64
CA ALA A 44 23.41 38.97 -11.91
C ALA A 44 22.60 37.70 -12.27
N TYR A 45 21.34 37.64 -11.85
CA TYR A 45 20.48 36.47 -12.05
C TYR A 45 19.40 36.69 -13.11
N ARG A 46 19.24 37.91 -13.63
CA ARG A 46 18.20 38.26 -14.61
C ARG A 46 18.27 37.43 -15.89
N ASP A 47 19.48 37.05 -16.29
CA ASP A 47 19.72 36.22 -17.47
C ASP A 47 19.44 34.72 -17.24
N GLN A 48 19.20 34.32 -15.98
CA GLN A 48 18.93 32.94 -15.55
C GLN A 48 17.49 32.75 -15.04
N VAL A 49 16.63 33.75 -15.24
CA VAL A 49 15.25 33.71 -14.74
C VAL A 49 14.38 32.84 -15.64
N GLU A 50 13.70 31.89 -15.02
CA GLU A 50 12.64 31.10 -15.65
C GLU A 50 11.30 31.81 -15.37
N ILE A 51 10.58 32.18 -16.44
CA ILE A 51 9.27 32.84 -16.33
C ILE A 51 8.20 31.74 -16.40
N GLU A 52 7.48 31.52 -15.30
CA GLU A 52 6.42 30.53 -15.22
C GLU A 52 5.06 31.23 -15.38
N TRP A 53 4.41 31.01 -16.52
CA TRP A 53 3.04 31.46 -16.78
C TRP A 53 2.07 30.38 -16.31
N VAL A 54 1.31 30.64 -15.24
CA VAL A 54 0.23 29.73 -14.83
C VAL A 54 -0.96 29.99 -15.74
N HIS A 55 -1.15 29.15 -16.76
CA HIS A 55 -2.37 29.09 -17.57
C HIS A 55 -3.22 27.90 -17.09
N GLU A 56 -4.39 28.16 -16.51
CA GLU A 56 -5.43 27.14 -16.38
C GLU A 56 -6.02 26.84 -17.77
N GLU A 57 -6.09 25.53 -18.08
CA GLU A 57 -6.79 24.87 -19.20
C GLU A 57 -6.05 24.75 -20.56
N GLY A 58 -5.88 23.50 -21.04
CA GLY A 58 -5.00 23.04 -22.15
C GLY A 58 -5.41 23.41 -23.60
N PRO A 59 -4.88 22.79 -24.70
CA PRO A 59 -4.01 21.60 -24.87
C PRO A 59 -2.62 21.87 -25.52
N THR A 60 -1.66 20.94 -25.34
CA THR A 60 -0.25 20.94 -25.80
C THR A 60 -0.06 20.91 -27.34
N PRO A 61 1.02 21.52 -27.93
CA PRO A 61 2.36 20.86 -28.10
C PRO A 61 3.55 21.87 -28.27
N PRO A 62 4.81 21.50 -28.62
CA PRO A 62 5.51 20.21 -28.61
C PRO A 62 6.74 20.23 -27.66
N ILE A 63 6.83 19.25 -26.75
CA ILE A 63 8.01 19.12 -25.88
C ILE A 63 9.16 18.50 -26.67
N GLN A 64 10.22 19.29 -26.87
CA GLN A 64 11.51 18.83 -27.35
C GLN A 64 12.06 17.73 -26.44
N LYS A 65 12.69 16.75 -27.09
CA LYS A 65 13.34 15.58 -26.52
C LYS A 65 14.44 15.98 -25.52
N MET A 66 14.07 16.32 -24.29
CA MET A 66 14.88 15.96 -23.15
C MET A 66 14.71 14.45 -23.00
N THR A 67 15.82 13.72 -23.09
CA THR A 67 15.91 12.35 -22.58
C THR A 67 15.05 12.22 -21.33
N PRO A 68 14.18 11.20 -21.23
CA PRO A 68 13.42 10.97 -20.02
C PRO A 68 14.44 10.71 -18.92
N GLN A 69 14.82 11.75 -18.19
CA GLN A 69 15.18 11.61 -16.80
C GLN A 69 13.90 11.06 -16.22
N LYS A 70 13.84 9.72 -16.18
CA LYS A 70 12.82 8.92 -15.53
C LYS A 70 12.65 9.59 -14.19
N ARG A 71 11.65 10.47 -14.09
CA ARG A 71 11.04 10.78 -12.82
C ARG A 71 10.71 9.37 -12.36
N GLU A 72 11.45 8.87 -11.38
CA GLU A 72 10.92 7.85 -10.52
C GLU A 72 9.67 8.51 -9.96
N GLU A 73 8.56 8.39 -10.70
CA GLU A 73 7.22 8.54 -10.17
C GLU A 73 7.29 7.69 -8.93
N THR A 74 7.36 8.37 -7.79
CA THR A 74 7.67 7.77 -6.52
C THR A 74 6.73 6.61 -6.38
N LYS A 75 7.30 5.39 -6.38
CA LYS A 75 6.63 4.11 -6.14
C LYS A 75 6.16 4.11 -4.69
N THR A 76 5.30 5.05 -4.38
CA THR A 76 4.79 5.36 -3.07
C THR A 76 3.29 5.50 -3.22
N ASP A 77 2.58 5.00 -2.22
CA ASP A 77 1.14 5.11 -2.15
C ASP A 77 0.67 6.55 -1.90
N ILE A 78 -0.65 6.77 -1.74
CA ILE A 78 -1.22 8.11 -1.49
C ILE A 78 -0.70 8.78 -0.20
N TYR A 79 -0.04 8.02 0.68
CA TYR A 79 0.54 8.50 1.94
C TYR A 79 2.06 8.64 1.87
N GLY A 80 2.67 8.42 0.70
CA GLY A 80 4.12 8.45 0.54
C GLY A 80 4.83 7.19 1.05
N LEU A 81 4.10 6.11 1.37
CA LEU A 81 4.70 4.85 1.83
C LEU A 81 5.07 3.98 0.62
N GLY A 82 6.33 3.55 0.58
CA GLY A 82 6.85 2.74 -0.51
C GLY A 82 6.77 1.22 -0.28
N GLU A 83 7.29 0.49 -1.24
CA GLU A 83 7.39 -0.98 -1.24
C GLU A 83 7.97 -1.56 0.06
N THR A 84 9.02 -0.95 0.61
CA THR A 84 9.70 -1.43 1.81
C THR A 84 8.79 -1.45 3.05
N TYR A 85 7.89 -0.48 3.17
CA TYR A 85 6.91 -0.42 4.24
C TYR A 85 5.91 -1.59 4.13
N TRP A 86 5.30 -1.76 2.96
CA TRP A 86 4.29 -2.79 2.72
C TRP A 86 4.88 -4.20 2.84
N ARG A 87 6.06 -4.44 2.25
CA ARG A 87 6.79 -5.72 2.43
C ARG A 87 7.16 -5.97 3.88
N GLY A 88 7.61 -4.93 4.60
CA GLY A 88 7.91 -5.03 6.03
C GLY A 88 6.70 -5.42 6.87
N LYS A 89 5.50 -4.95 6.49
CA LYS A 89 4.24 -5.29 7.16
C LYS A 89 3.77 -6.71 6.83
N VAL A 90 3.90 -7.15 5.59
CA VAL A 90 3.43 -8.46 5.11
C VAL A 90 4.34 -9.61 5.52
N ARG A 91 5.67 -9.40 5.48
CA ARG A 91 6.66 -10.48 5.67
C ARG A 91 6.49 -11.25 6.99
N PRO A 92 6.35 -10.62 8.17
CA PRO A 92 6.19 -11.33 9.43
C PRO A 92 4.94 -12.22 9.44
N TRP A 93 3.84 -11.75 8.85
CA TRP A 93 2.59 -12.51 8.79
C TRP A 93 2.68 -13.69 7.82
N LYS A 94 3.39 -13.56 6.70
CA LYS A 94 3.66 -14.69 5.80
C LYS A 94 4.54 -15.75 6.45
N GLU A 95 5.59 -15.33 7.14
CA GLU A 95 6.46 -16.23 7.89
C GLU A 95 5.67 -16.95 8.99
N PHE A 96 4.88 -16.19 9.76
CA PHE A 96 4.00 -16.74 10.80
C PHE A 96 2.99 -17.74 10.24
N LEU A 97 2.31 -17.41 9.13
CA LEU A 97 1.37 -18.29 8.43
C LEU A 97 2.06 -19.60 8.02
N LYS A 98 3.21 -19.51 7.34
CA LYS A 98 3.98 -20.68 6.91
C LYS A 98 4.39 -21.57 8.08
N THR A 99 4.83 -20.96 9.18
CA THR A 99 5.19 -21.68 10.41
C THR A 99 3.97 -22.36 11.03
N ALA A 100 2.83 -21.68 11.10
CA ALA A 100 1.59 -22.23 11.63
C ALA A 100 1.08 -23.40 10.77
N GLU A 101 1.10 -23.28 9.45
CA GLU A 101 0.75 -24.35 8.50
C GLU A 101 1.66 -25.57 8.66
N THR A 102 2.98 -25.37 8.75
CA THR A 102 3.94 -26.45 8.98
C THR A 102 3.70 -27.16 10.31
N ASN A 103 3.37 -26.40 11.35
CA ASN A 103 3.08 -26.96 12.68
C ASN A 103 1.75 -27.71 12.70
N TYR A 104 0.72 -27.18 12.04
CA TYR A 104 -0.56 -27.84 11.85
C TYR A 104 -0.37 -29.17 11.13
N GLU A 105 0.34 -29.19 10.01
CA GLU A 105 0.61 -30.39 9.23
C GLU A 105 1.36 -31.44 10.06
N ARG A 106 2.37 -31.01 10.82
CA ARG A 106 3.10 -31.90 11.73
C ARG A 106 2.19 -32.49 12.82
N ALA A 107 1.32 -31.69 13.42
CA ALA A 107 0.36 -32.15 14.43
C ALA A 107 -0.66 -33.11 13.81
N HIS A 108 -1.15 -32.81 12.60
CA HIS A 108 -2.05 -33.64 11.84
C HIS A 108 -1.44 -35.01 11.51
N GLN A 109 -0.20 -35.05 11.02
CA GLN A 109 0.52 -36.30 10.75
C GLN A 109 0.70 -37.15 12.01
N LYS A 110 1.05 -36.53 13.14
CA LYS A 110 1.14 -37.22 14.43
C LYS A 110 -0.20 -37.79 14.86
N PHE A 111 -1.28 -37.01 14.74
CA PHE A 111 -2.63 -37.43 15.05
C PHE A 111 -3.03 -38.64 14.20
N MET A 112 -2.84 -38.56 12.88
CA MET A 112 -3.17 -39.65 11.95
C MET A 112 -2.33 -40.90 12.21
N GLY A 113 -1.03 -40.76 12.47
CA GLY A 113 -0.15 -41.87 12.83
C GLY A 113 -0.61 -42.56 14.12
N LYS A 114 -0.93 -41.78 15.16
CA LYS A 114 -1.41 -42.30 16.44
C LYS A 114 -2.79 -42.95 16.32
N ALA A 115 -3.71 -42.34 15.58
CA ALA A 115 -5.03 -42.88 15.32
C ALA A 115 -4.95 -44.20 14.52
N MET A 116 -4.03 -44.29 13.55
CA MET A 116 -3.80 -45.53 12.82
C MET A 116 -3.18 -46.61 13.71
N GLU A 117 -2.20 -46.28 14.57
CA GLU A 117 -1.69 -47.23 15.56
C GLU A 117 -2.81 -47.74 16.46
N PHE A 118 -3.72 -46.84 16.84
CA PHE A 118 -4.89 -47.16 17.66
C PHE A 118 -5.85 -48.12 16.96
N SER A 119 -6.07 -47.95 15.66
CA SER A 119 -6.90 -48.85 14.87
C SER A 119 -6.27 -50.23 14.61
N LYS A 120 -4.93 -50.31 14.55
CA LYS A 120 -4.21 -51.55 14.14
C LYS A 120 -4.17 -52.62 15.24
N LYS A 121 -4.22 -52.23 16.52
CA LYS A 121 -4.21 -53.20 17.62
C LYS A 121 -5.63 -53.74 17.82
N ARG A 122 -5.78 -55.07 17.77
CA ARG A 122 -7.06 -55.77 17.92
C ARG A 122 -7.73 -55.34 19.24
N PHE A 123 -9.02 -55.02 19.20
CA PHE A 123 -9.82 -54.72 20.40
C PHE A 123 -9.61 -55.82 21.44
N GLY A 124 -8.93 -55.49 22.54
CA GLY A 124 -8.56 -56.44 23.62
C GLY A 124 -7.05 -56.58 23.89
N SER A 125 -6.17 -56.16 22.97
CA SER A 125 -4.71 -56.20 23.19
C SER A 125 -4.15 -55.05 24.04
N TRP A 126 -5.00 -54.15 24.52
CA TRP A 126 -4.60 -53.00 25.33
C TRP A 126 -5.10 -53.09 26.74
N SER A 127 -4.23 -52.72 27.69
CA SER A 127 -4.66 -52.49 29.05
C SER A 127 -5.58 -51.27 29.12
N ARG A 128 -6.48 -51.24 30.12
CA ARG A 128 -7.37 -50.11 30.37
C ARG A 128 -6.59 -48.78 30.51
N THR A 129 -5.40 -48.83 31.10
CA THR A 129 -4.52 -47.67 31.25
C THR A 129 -3.95 -47.20 29.92
N GLN A 130 -3.46 -48.12 29.06
CA GLN A 130 -2.96 -47.77 27.73
C GLN A 130 -4.03 -47.11 26.86
N TYR A 131 -5.24 -47.66 26.88
CA TYR A 131 -6.37 -47.11 26.15
C TYR A 131 -6.67 -45.66 26.58
N LYS A 132 -6.76 -45.42 27.90
CA LYS A 132 -6.98 -44.07 28.45
C LYS A 132 -5.88 -43.09 28.05
N MET A 133 -4.61 -43.49 28.16
CA MET A 133 -3.48 -42.65 27.79
C MET A 133 -3.50 -42.28 26.31
N ASN A 134 -3.78 -43.24 25.42
CA ASN A 134 -3.87 -42.96 23.99
C ASN A 134 -5.01 -41.99 23.64
N ILE A 135 -6.16 -42.08 24.33
CA ILE A 135 -7.26 -41.12 24.14
C ILE A 135 -6.82 -39.71 24.55
N ILE A 136 -6.17 -39.58 25.71
CA ILE A 136 -5.66 -38.28 26.19
C ILE A 136 -4.65 -37.70 25.21
N GLU A 137 -3.74 -38.53 24.67
CA GLU A 137 -2.77 -38.09 23.65
C GLU A 137 -3.44 -37.63 22.35
N LEU A 138 -4.45 -38.36 21.86
CA LEU A 138 -5.21 -37.97 20.67
C LEU A 138 -5.97 -36.66 20.89
N ASP A 139 -6.58 -36.47 22.06
CA ASP A 139 -7.25 -35.22 22.41
C ASP A 139 -6.26 -34.06 22.48
N LYS A 140 -5.09 -34.27 23.10
CA LYS A 140 -4.02 -33.26 23.12
C LYS A 140 -3.57 -32.86 21.71
N LEU A 141 -3.34 -33.83 20.82
CA LEU A 141 -2.97 -33.56 19.43
C LEU A 141 -4.07 -32.81 18.67
N LYS A 142 -5.35 -33.13 18.94
CA LYS A 142 -6.49 -32.41 18.39
C LYS A 142 -6.52 -30.96 18.87
N GLN A 143 -6.30 -30.71 20.16
CA GLN A 143 -6.21 -29.35 20.72
C GLN A 143 -5.03 -28.57 20.10
N GLU A 144 -3.88 -29.21 19.90
CA GLU A 144 -2.75 -28.60 19.19
C GLU A 144 -3.13 -28.21 17.75
N MET A 145 -3.83 -29.08 17.02
CA MET A 145 -4.33 -28.76 15.68
C MET A 145 -5.30 -27.57 15.67
N ILE A 146 -6.24 -27.52 16.62
CA ILE A 146 -7.19 -26.39 16.75
C ILE A 146 -6.40 -25.09 16.97
N LYS A 147 -5.44 -25.10 17.90
CA LYS A 147 -4.59 -23.93 18.16
C LYS A 147 -3.86 -23.45 16.90
N TYR A 148 -3.27 -24.36 16.12
CA TYR A 148 -2.59 -23.96 14.89
C TYR A 148 -3.56 -23.48 13.81
N ALA A 149 -4.77 -24.06 13.74
CA ALA A 149 -5.81 -23.59 12.85
C ALA A 149 -6.24 -22.15 13.18
N ASP A 150 -6.38 -21.82 14.47
CA ASP A 150 -6.68 -20.46 14.92
C ASP A 150 -5.56 -19.48 14.53
N GLN A 151 -4.29 -19.88 14.68
CA GLN A 151 -3.14 -19.07 14.24
C GLN A 151 -3.11 -18.85 12.73
N ILE A 152 -3.46 -19.87 11.94
CA ILE A 152 -3.58 -19.75 10.48
C ILE A 152 -4.70 -18.76 10.12
N ALA A 153 -5.84 -18.83 10.80
CA ALA A 153 -6.95 -17.92 10.58
C ALA A 153 -6.58 -16.47 10.93
N GLU A 154 -5.96 -16.24 12.09
CA GLU A 154 -5.46 -14.93 12.51
C GLU A 154 -4.48 -14.34 11.50
N ALA A 155 -3.52 -15.14 11.04
CA ALA A 155 -2.54 -14.69 10.05
C ALA A 155 -3.19 -14.30 8.71
N LYS A 156 -4.19 -15.08 8.27
CA LYS A 156 -4.94 -14.80 7.04
C LYS A 156 -5.76 -13.52 7.16
N GLU A 157 -6.45 -13.34 8.28
CA GLU A 157 -7.22 -12.11 8.57
C GLU A 157 -6.30 -10.88 8.59
N ALA A 158 -5.14 -10.98 9.24
CA ALA A 158 -4.17 -9.88 9.27
C ALA A 158 -3.63 -9.54 7.88
N LEU A 159 -3.31 -10.54 7.05
CA LEU A 159 -2.89 -10.35 5.66
C LEU A 159 -3.99 -9.74 4.80
N GLU A 160 -5.25 -10.15 4.99
CA GLU A 160 -6.39 -9.58 4.30
C GLU A 160 -6.60 -8.11 4.70
N LYS A 161 -6.49 -7.80 5.98
CA LYS A 161 -6.55 -6.41 6.48
C LYS A 161 -5.45 -5.55 5.86
N ILE A 162 -4.21 -6.04 5.81
CA ILE A 162 -3.10 -5.34 5.14
C ILE A 162 -3.39 -5.16 3.64
N SER A 163 -3.94 -6.16 2.96
CA SER A 163 -4.33 -6.06 1.56
C SER A 163 -5.41 -5.00 1.33
N LYS A 164 -6.39 -4.90 2.23
CA LYS A 164 -7.44 -3.88 2.17
C LYS A 164 -6.86 -2.48 2.37
N GLU A 165 -6.03 -2.29 3.40
CA GLU A 165 -5.35 -1.01 3.66
C GLU A 165 -4.47 -0.59 2.47
N ALA A 166 -3.75 -1.52 1.85
CA ALA A 166 -2.93 -1.26 0.67
C ALA A 166 -3.78 -0.81 -0.53
N ARG A 167 -4.95 -1.43 -0.75
CA ARG A 167 -5.89 -1.02 -1.82
C ARG A 167 -6.45 0.37 -1.55
N GLU A 168 -6.84 0.67 -0.31
CA GLU A 168 -7.32 2.00 0.09
C GLU A 168 -6.23 3.06 -0.12
N ALA A 169 -4.98 2.71 0.17
CA ALA A 169 -3.81 3.55 -0.08
C ALA A 169 -3.42 3.65 -1.57
N LYS A 170 -4.06 2.89 -2.47
CA LYS A 170 -3.65 2.73 -3.88
C LYS A 170 -2.20 2.27 -4.04
N ALA A 171 -1.69 1.49 -3.08
CA ALA A 171 -0.39 0.85 -3.17
C ALA A 171 -0.37 -0.17 -4.32
N ASN A 172 0.80 -0.39 -4.93
CA ASN A 172 0.95 -1.41 -5.96
C ASN A 172 0.73 -2.82 -5.33
N PRO A 173 -0.20 -3.64 -5.85
CA PRO A 173 -0.45 -4.99 -5.33
C PRO A 173 0.78 -5.90 -5.33
N GLU A 174 1.75 -5.69 -6.23
CA GLU A 174 2.99 -6.48 -6.30
C GLU A 174 3.88 -6.32 -5.05
N TRP A 175 3.68 -5.26 -4.27
CA TRP A 175 4.43 -5.08 -3.01
C TRP A 175 3.96 -6.03 -1.90
N LEU A 176 2.78 -6.64 -2.07
CA LEU A 176 2.22 -7.61 -1.13
C LEU A 176 2.58 -9.06 -1.48
N GLU A 177 3.25 -9.31 -2.60
CA GLU A 177 3.70 -10.65 -3.04
C GLU A 177 4.89 -11.21 -2.24
#